data_AF-A0A7C0V7C8-F1
#
_entry.id   AF-A0A7C0V7C8-F1
#
_cell.length_a   1.000
_cell.length_b   1.000
_cell.length_c   1.000
_cell.angle_alpha   90.00
_cell.angle_beta   90.00
_cell.angle_gamma   90.00
#
_symmetry.space_group_name_H-M   'P 1'
#
loop_
_entity.id
_entity.type
_entity.pdbx_description
1 polymer ?
#
loop_
_entity_poly.entity_id
_entity_poly.type
_entity_poly.pdbx_seq_one_letter_code
_entity_poly.pdbx_strand_id
1 'polypeptide(L)' 'MKGWKFFATGVMLALAAAGGTFAAEGGQGAEAVVLDGGRRGPVPFGHHRHQAVLGDCNLCHAVFPQGGRQY' A
#
# COMPACT_ATOMS: atom_id res chain seq x y z
N MET A 1 -4.40 51.97 7.89
CA MET A 1 -4.34 50.87 6.89
C MET A 1 -2.98 50.15 6.94
N LYS A 2 -2.69 49.34 7.97
CA LYS A 2 -1.40 48.61 8.06
C LYS A 2 -1.45 47.30 8.85
N GLY A 3 -2.66 46.78 9.16
CA GLY A 3 -2.85 45.54 9.93
C GLY A 3 -3.22 44.29 9.10
N TRP A 4 -3.67 44.47 7.86
CA TRP A 4 -4.15 43.35 7.02
C TRP A 4 -3.02 42.42 6.57
N LYS A 5 -1.84 42.98 6.26
CA LYS A 5 -0.73 42.24 5.65
C LYS A 5 -0.13 41.15 6.56
N PHE A 6 -0.31 41.25 7.88
CA PHE A 6 0.20 40.26 8.84
C PHE A 6 -0.73 39.06 9.02
N PHE A 7 -2.01 39.18 8.64
CA PHE A 7 -2.98 38.10 8.76
C PHE A 7 -2.86 37.11 7.58
N ALA A 8 -2.51 37.59 6.39
CA ALA A 8 -2.40 36.75 5.19
C ALA A 8 -1.18 35.82 5.20
N THR A 9 -0.06 36.23 5.81
CA THR A 9 1.18 35.43 5.83
C THR A 9 1.16 34.31 6.89
N GLY A 10 0.45 34.50 8.01
CA GLY A 10 0.35 33.50 9.07
C GLY A 10 -0.50 32.28 8.68
N VAL A 11 -1.50 32.45 7.81
CA VAL A 11 -2.43 31.38 7.40
C VAL A 11 -1.81 30.44 6.35
N MET A 12 -0.88 30.93 5.52
CA MET A 12 -0.20 30.12 4.50
C MET A 12 0.90 29.20 5.06
N LEU A 13 1.46 29.51 6.26
CA LEU A 13 2.50 28.68 6.87
C LEU A 13 1.95 27.51 7.72
N ALA A 14 0.67 27.55 8.10
CA ALA A 14 0.04 26.49 8.89
C ALA A 14 -0.42 25.29 8.05
N LEU A 15 -0.48 25.43 6.71
CA LEU A 15 -1.04 24.39 5.83
C LEU A 15 0.01 23.36 5.33
N ALA A 16 1.30 23.59 5.56
CA ALA A 16 2.37 22.70 5.10
C ALA A 16 2.68 21.52 6.05
N ALA A 17 2.08 21.48 7.25
CA ALA A 17 2.38 20.47 8.27
C ALA A 17 1.43 19.26 8.29
N ALA A 18 0.43 19.21 7.39
CA ALA A 18 -0.59 18.15 7.37
C ALA A 18 -0.32 17.03 6.34
N GLY A 19 0.88 16.99 5.75
CA GLY A 19 1.32 15.91 4.86
C GLY A 19 1.72 14.65 5.63
N GLY A 20 0.83 14.12 6.48
CA GLY A 20 1.01 12.79 7.04
C GLY A 20 0.95 11.77 5.91
N THR A 21 2.05 11.06 5.66
CA THR A 21 2.01 9.86 4.84
C THR A 21 1.14 8.85 5.57
N PHE A 22 -0.14 8.77 5.23
CA PHE A 22 -0.93 7.59 5.54
C PHE A 22 -0.27 6.44 4.77
N ALA A 23 0.64 5.70 5.41
CA ALA A 23 0.88 4.34 5.01
C ALA A 23 -0.47 3.66 5.18
N ALA A 24 -1.22 3.54 4.08
CA ALA A 24 -2.43 2.76 4.08
C ALA A 24 -2.00 1.37 4.51
N GLU A 25 -2.35 0.99 5.75
CA GLU A 25 -2.43 -0.41 6.16
C GLU A 25 -3.61 -0.99 5.37
N GLY A 26 -3.44 -1.07 4.05
CA GLY A 26 -4.36 -1.75 3.16
C GLY A 26 -4.45 -3.17 3.65
N GLY A 27 -5.67 -3.63 3.94
CA GLY A 27 -5.92 -4.92 4.57
C GLY A 27 -5.01 -5.98 3.99
N GLN A 28 -4.20 -6.58 4.85
CA GLN A 28 -3.26 -7.62 4.45
C GLN A 28 -4.06 -8.72 3.75
N GLY A 29 -3.55 -9.23 2.62
CA GLY A 29 -4.16 -10.38 1.95
C GLY A 29 -4.21 -11.61 2.86
N ALA A 30 -4.75 -12.73 2.38
CA ALA A 30 -4.78 -13.96 3.16
C ALA A 30 -3.37 -14.36 3.66
N GLU A 31 -3.28 -14.94 4.86
CA GLU A 31 -2.01 -15.39 5.47
C GLU A 31 -1.29 -16.41 4.58
N ALA A 32 -2.07 -17.35 4.05
CA ALA A 32 -1.65 -18.34 3.08
C ALA A 32 -2.71 -18.48 2.00
N VAL A 33 -2.26 -18.80 0.79
CA VAL A 33 -3.10 -19.15 -0.36
C VAL A 33 -2.57 -20.43 -1.00
N VAL A 34 -3.40 -21.09 -1.80
CA VAL A 34 -2.97 -22.20 -2.64
C VAL A 34 -3.02 -21.73 -4.08
N LEU A 35 -1.88 -21.76 -4.76
CA LEU A 35 -1.76 -21.40 -6.17
C LEU A 35 -2.00 -22.64 -7.03
N ASP A 36 -2.57 -22.45 -8.21
CA ASP A 36 -2.59 -23.51 -9.22
C ASP A 36 -1.18 -23.66 -9.82
N GLY A 37 -0.53 -24.81 -9.60
CA GLY A 37 0.78 -25.15 -10.18
C GLY A 37 0.69 -25.91 -11.50
N GLY A 38 -0.50 -26.01 -12.10
CA GLY A 38 -0.77 -26.76 -13.32
C GLY A 38 -0.39 -28.23 -13.17
N ARG A 39 0.50 -28.72 -14.04
CA ARG A 39 0.95 -30.13 -14.02
C ARG A 39 1.67 -30.55 -12.73
N ARG A 40 2.15 -29.59 -11.94
CA ARG A 40 2.79 -29.86 -10.64
C ARG A 40 1.79 -30.00 -9.49
N GLY A 41 0.52 -29.68 -9.74
CA GLY A 41 -0.53 -29.67 -8.74
C GLY A 41 -0.53 -28.40 -7.88
N PRO A 42 -1.36 -28.38 -6.83
CA PRO A 42 -1.54 -27.20 -5.97
C PRO A 42 -0.26 -26.82 -5.22
N VAL A 43 0.04 -25.52 -5.15
CA VAL A 43 1.24 -24.98 -4.49
C VAL A 43 0.85 -24.16 -3.25
N PRO A 44 1.16 -24.63 -2.03
CA PRO A 44 0.97 -23.84 -0.82
C PRO A 44 1.88 -22.62 -0.83
N PHE A 45 1.31 -21.43 -0.63
CA PHE A 45 2.03 -20.16 -0.67
C PHE A 45 1.72 -19.33 0.58
N GLY A 46 2.69 -19.25 1.50
CA GLY A 46 2.60 -18.41 2.70
C GLY A 46 2.79 -16.93 2.35
N HIS A 47 1.71 -16.27 1.98
CA HIS A 47 1.71 -14.90 1.48
C HIS A 47 2.22 -13.89 2.53
N HIS A 48 1.82 -14.01 3.80
CA HIS A 48 2.32 -13.13 4.88
C HIS A 48 3.82 -13.26 5.11
N ARG A 49 4.40 -14.45 4.95
CA ARG A 49 5.86 -14.64 5.08
C ARG A 49 6.62 -13.78 4.08
N HIS A 50 6.07 -13.61 2.88
CA HIS A 50 6.67 -12.76 1.85
C HIS A 50 6.43 -11.28 2.18
N GLN A 51 5.23 -10.91 2.62
CA GLN A 51 4.94 -9.53 3.01
C GLN A 51 5.84 -9.06 4.16
N ALA A 52 6.08 -9.91 5.17
CA ALA A 52 6.96 -9.61 6.30
C ALA A 52 8.43 -9.36 5.90
N VAL A 53 8.88 -9.96 4.80
CA VAL A 53 10.26 -9.82 4.31
C VAL A 53 10.39 -8.70 3.27
N LEU A 54 9.41 -8.59 2.35
CA LEU A 54 9.49 -7.70 1.18
C LEU A 54 8.89 -6.32 1.43
N GLY A 55 7.83 -6.21 2.25
CA GLY A 55 7.21 -4.94 2.64
C GLY A 55 6.49 -4.16 1.54
N ASP A 56 6.60 -4.56 0.26
CA ASP A 56 5.94 -3.90 -0.88
C ASP A 56 5.07 -4.88 -1.67
N CYS A 57 3.76 -4.61 -1.68
CA CYS A 57 2.75 -5.37 -2.40
C CYS A 57 2.99 -5.39 -3.92
N ASN A 58 3.56 -4.32 -4.48
CA ASN A 58 3.69 -4.17 -5.92
C ASN A 58 4.84 -4.98 -6.52
N LEU A 59 5.81 -5.43 -5.70
CA LEU A 59 6.87 -6.34 -6.15
C LEU A 59 6.31 -7.62 -6.79
N CYS A 60 5.15 -8.09 -6.29
CA CYS A 60 4.42 -9.21 -6.87
C CYS A 60 3.24 -8.75 -7.70
N HIS A 61 2.42 -7.81 -7.22
CA HIS A 61 1.14 -7.50 -7.86
C HIS A 61 1.24 -6.68 -9.15
N ALA A 62 2.42 -6.15 -9.48
CA ALA A 62 2.70 -5.63 -10.82
C ALA A 62 2.68 -6.73 -11.90
N VAL A 63 2.98 -7.98 -11.51
CA VAL A 63 3.05 -9.14 -12.43
C VAL A 63 1.97 -10.19 -12.13
N PHE A 64 1.52 -10.29 -10.89
CA PHE A 64 0.47 -11.21 -10.42
C PHE A 64 -0.70 -10.42 -9.80
N PRO A 65 -1.64 -9.90 -10.61
CA PRO A 65 -2.82 -9.18 -10.14
C PRO A 65 -3.54 -9.82 -8.94
N GLN A 66 -4.03 -8.97 -8.05
CA GLN A 66 -4.85 -9.38 -6.91
C GLN A 66 -6.23 -9.87 -7.38
N GLY A 67 -6.73 -10.95 -6.78
CA GLY A 67 -8.01 -11.56 -7.16
C GLY A 67 -7.80 -12.75 -8.10
N GLY A 68 -7.90 -13.96 -7.55
CA GLY A 68 -7.68 -15.20 -8.26
C GLY A 68 -8.63 -15.39 -9.44
N ARG A 69 -8.15 -15.05 -10.64
CA ARG A 69 -8.39 -15.82 -11.86
C ARG A 69 -7.37 -15.37 -12.90
N GLN A 70 -6.28 -16.12 -12.97
CA GLN A 70 -5.37 -16.04 -14.10
C GLN A 70 -5.50 -17.38 -14.80
N TYR A 71 -6.38 -17.39 -15.81
CA TYR A 71 -6.64 -18.41 -16.85
C TYR A 71 -6.74 -19.87 -16.39
#